data_AF-A0A7W7VW49-F1
#
_entry.id   AF-A0A7W7VW49-F1
#
_cell.length_a   1.000
_cell.length_b   1.000
_cell.length_c   1.000
_cell.angle_alpha   90.00
_cell.angle_beta   90.00
_cell.angle_gamma   90.00
#
_symmetry.space_group_name_H-M   'P 1'
#
loop_
_entity.id
_entity.type
_entity.pdbx_description
1 polymer ?
#
loop_
_entity_poly.entity_id
_entity_poly.type
_entity_poly.pdbx_seq_one_letter_code
_entity_poly.pdbx_strand_id
1 'polypeptide(L)'
;MTPLLMTALPMTAPPLPAPYLSAASAATNAPLPIGHVVVLAMLWLVTVWRLPAAVRNPRQRMLWTAFAGVTIMVTLGLPNLTAWVDATAGVHNIVVPIKHVISLVACAAMVAFVAETARPELAPRLRRPQLVVLLAAQLGLVVSFALIRQSSEVTDFYQAYPGSVPAAIYALIVACYLGSAMGVASWLFGTYALRAGAGWLRSGLWVLGVGTAAGFGYSVLRVCQVLLALFDQPMFLSASLLYGIEWLAIALVLLGSSLPAVGVALDALRAWRTVRGLRPLWASLTAAVPEVVLTAPLGRSPRVLLHRRVIEIRDAALVLAGYADDELRARAARAAEHASAGDSVQPGGPATGPAGGPVADLAPPERPRALTEALTEALWLRATCAQRLAGQVPAGGPAAEVAGSFADLDFETETCRVLRLAAAYHSPVADAFAHAETDIHAT
;
A
#
# COMPACT_ATOMS: atom_id res chain seq x y z
N MET A 1 -56.27 -41.73 42.71
CA MET A 1 -56.02 -42.39 41.41
C MET A 1 -56.99 -41.84 40.39
N THR A 2 -56.54 -40.93 39.52
CA THR A 2 -56.91 -40.64 38.10
C THR A 2 -56.49 -39.20 37.77
N PRO A 3 -55.69 -38.96 36.71
CA PRO A 3 -55.06 -37.66 36.44
C PRO A 3 -55.91 -36.79 35.50
N LEU A 4 -55.89 -35.47 35.70
CA LEU A 4 -56.47 -34.48 34.79
C LEU A 4 -55.33 -33.82 34.01
N LEU A 5 -55.13 -34.31 32.79
CA LEU A 5 -54.29 -33.76 31.74
C LEU A 5 -55.15 -32.76 30.96
N MET A 6 -54.82 -31.46 31.00
CA MET A 6 -55.49 -30.44 30.19
C MET A 6 -54.44 -29.55 29.53
N THR A 7 -53.97 -30.05 28.38
CA THR A 7 -53.71 -29.36 27.11
C THR A 7 -53.38 -27.87 27.17
N ALA A 8 -52.10 -27.55 26.95
CA ALA A 8 -51.65 -26.22 26.56
C ALA A 8 -52.05 -25.90 25.11
N LEU A 9 -52.80 -24.82 24.90
CA LEU A 9 -53.03 -24.22 23.58
C LEU A 9 -51.77 -23.45 23.14
N PRO A 10 -51.33 -23.54 21.87
CA PRO A 10 -50.35 -22.61 21.32
C PRO A 10 -51.01 -21.26 21.08
N MET A 11 -50.56 -20.20 21.78
CA MET A 11 -50.88 -18.82 21.41
C MET A 11 -50.19 -18.50 20.08
N THR A 12 -50.92 -18.63 18.98
CA THR A 12 -50.54 -18.03 17.69
C THR A 12 -50.60 -16.52 17.83
N ALA A 13 -49.44 -15.86 17.75
CA ALA A 13 -49.37 -14.41 17.64
C ALA A 13 -50.18 -13.94 16.41
N PRO A 14 -50.95 -12.84 16.51
CA PRO A 14 -51.71 -12.33 15.37
C PRO A 14 -50.74 -11.88 14.26
N PRO A 15 -51.07 -12.14 12.98
CA PRO A 15 -50.26 -11.64 11.87
C PRO A 15 -50.23 -10.10 11.89
N LEU A 16 -49.02 -9.54 11.78
CA LEU A 16 -48.79 -8.09 11.78
C LEU A 16 -49.59 -7.43 10.63
N PRO A 17 -50.18 -6.25 10.86
CA PRO A 17 -50.99 -5.58 9.85
C PRO A 17 -50.14 -5.17 8.62
N ALA A 18 -50.72 -5.36 7.43
CA ALA A 18 -50.11 -5.16 6.11
C ALA A 18 -49.32 -3.84 5.85
N PRO A 19 -49.59 -2.69 6.51
CA PRO A 19 -48.81 -1.47 6.29
C PRO A 19 -47.33 -1.57 6.71
N TYR A 20 -46.98 -2.45 7.67
CA TYR A 20 -45.60 -2.58 8.16
C TYR A 20 -44.67 -3.28 7.17
N LEU A 21 -45.19 -4.24 6.40
CA LEU A 21 -44.42 -4.92 5.36
C LEU A 21 -44.04 -3.96 4.22
N SER A 22 -44.90 -2.98 3.90
CA SER A 22 -44.59 -2.03 2.81
C SER A 22 -43.55 -0.99 3.21
N ALA A 23 -43.60 -0.44 4.43
CA ALA A 23 -42.60 0.52 4.92
C ALA A 23 -41.23 -0.14 5.21
N ALA A 24 -41.22 -1.36 5.77
CA ALA A 24 -39.99 -2.14 5.97
C ALA A 24 -39.36 -2.54 4.63
N SER A 25 -40.18 -2.90 3.62
CA SER A 25 -39.72 -3.17 2.24
C SER A 25 -39.23 -1.91 1.50
N ALA A 26 -39.82 -0.75 1.79
CA ALA A 26 -39.43 0.51 1.15
C ALA A 26 -38.09 1.04 1.71
N ALA A 27 -37.83 0.86 3.01
CA ALA A 27 -36.56 1.22 3.64
C ALA A 27 -35.40 0.26 3.28
N THR A 28 -35.69 -1.01 3.02
CA THR A 28 -34.69 -2.00 2.55
C THR A 28 -34.25 -1.79 1.09
N ASN A 29 -35.07 -1.11 0.28
CA ASN A 29 -34.79 -0.89 -1.14
C ASN A 29 -34.08 0.44 -1.46
N ALA A 30 -33.80 1.29 -0.47
CA ALA A 30 -33.03 2.51 -0.71
C ALA A 30 -31.57 2.15 -1.07
N PRO A 31 -31.09 2.49 -2.28
CA PRO A 31 -29.71 2.19 -2.65
C PRO A 31 -28.77 2.90 -1.69
N LEU A 32 -27.75 2.18 -1.23
CA LEU A 32 -26.71 2.77 -0.39
C LEU A 32 -26.11 3.98 -1.11
N PRO A 33 -25.82 5.08 -0.39
CA PRO A 33 -25.06 6.20 -0.94
C PRO A 33 -23.82 5.68 -1.66
N ILE A 34 -23.53 6.23 -2.85
CA ILE A 34 -22.41 5.79 -3.70
C ILE A 34 -21.09 5.73 -2.90
N GLY A 35 -20.88 6.68 -1.99
CA GLY A 35 -19.71 6.71 -1.11
C GLY A 35 -19.55 5.44 -0.26
N HIS A 36 -20.64 4.90 0.29
CA HIS A 36 -20.57 3.67 1.10
C HIS A 36 -20.23 2.44 0.25
N VAL A 37 -20.76 2.37 -0.97
CA VAL A 37 -20.44 1.30 -1.92
C VAL A 37 -18.97 1.34 -2.30
N VAL A 38 -18.43 2.54 -2.57
CA VAL A 38 -17.00 2.73 -2.87
C VAL A 38 -16.13 2.30 -1.69
N VAL A 39 -16.45 2.74 -0.47
CA VAL A 39 -15.68 2.37 0.73
C VAL A 39 -15.74 0.86 0.96
N LEU A 40 -16.90 0.22 0.81
CA LEU A 40 -17.04 -1.23 0.94
C LEU A 40 -16.25 -2.00 -0.13
N ALA A 41 -16.32 -1.56 -1.39
CA ALA A 41 -15.54 -2.16 -2.47
C ALA A 41 -14.03 -2.03 -2.21
N MET A 42 -13.58 -0.88 -1.72
CA MET A 42 -12.18 -0.67 -1.34
C MET A 42 -11.78 -1.54 -0.12
N LEU A 43 -12.66 -1.72 0.87
CA LEU A 43 -12.41 -2.62 2.01
C LEU A 43 -12.21 -4.07 1.55
N TRP A 44 -13.07 -4.55 0.66
CA TRP A 44 -12.92 -5.88 0.04
C TRP A 44 -11.64 -5.98 -0.78
N LEU A 45 -11.34 -4.98 -1.62
CA LEU A 45 -10.11 -4.94 -2.41
C LEU A 45 -8.86 -5.03 -1.53
N VAL A 46 -8.78 -4.21 -0.48
CA VAL A 46 -7.64 -4.20 0.45
C VAL A 46 -7.53 -5.52 1.21
N THR A 47 -8.66 -6.08 1.67
CA THR A 47 -8.68 -7.35 2.41
C THR A 47 -8.21 -8.52 1.54
N VAL A 48 -8.69 -8.60 0.29
CA VAL A 48 -8.28 -9.66 -0.67
C VAL A 48 -6.83 -9.45 -1.09
N TRP A 49 -6.43 -8.22 -1.39
CA TRP A 49 -5.07 -7.92 -1.85
C TRP A 49 -4.00 -8.22 -0.78
N ARG A 50 -4.31 -7.98 0.50
CA ARG A 50 -3.39 -8.26 1.62
C ARG A 50 -3.34 -9.73 2.03
N LEU A 51 -4.30 -10.56 1.59
CA LEU A 51 -4.42 -11.96 2.00
C LEU A 51 -3.15 -12.80 1.71
N PRO A 52 -2.52 -12.76 0.51
CA PRO A 52 -1.32 -13.55 0.25
C PRO A 52 -0.14 -13.19 1.18
N ALA A 53 0.00 -11.91 1.52
CA ALA A 53 1.02 -11.45 2.44
C ALA A 53 0.76 -11.92 3.88
N ALA A 54 -0.50 -11.95 4.30
CA ALA A 54 -0.92 -12.45 5.61
C ALA A 54 -0.69 -13.97 5.77
N VAL A 55 -0.96 -14.75 4.71
CA VAL A 55 -0.71 -16.20 4.72
C VAL A 55 0.79 -16.47 4.92
N ARG A 56 1.64 -15.74 4.19
CA ARG A 56 3.10 -15.91 4.19
C ARG A 56 3.80 -15.36 5.43
N ASN A 57 3.32 -14.25 6.00
CA ASN A 57 3.98 -13.55 7.10
C ASN A 57 3.05 -13.41 8.33
N PRO A 58 3.36 -14.09 9.46
CA PRO A 58 2.57 -14.00 10.69
C PRO A 58 2.31 -12.57 11.18
N ARG A 59 3.28 -11.65 11.02
CA ARG A 59 3.12 -10.23 11.45
C ARG A 59 2.03 -9.50 10.66
N GLN A 60 1.81 -9.89 9.41
CA GLN A 60 0.78 -9.28 8.54
C GLN A 60 -0.62 -9.84 8.82
N ARG A 61 -0.73 -10.97 9.55
CA ARG A 61 -2.03 -11.59 9.87
C ARG A 61 -2.88 -10.69 10.74
N MET A 62 -2.29 -10.01 11.71
CA MET A 62 -3.02 -9.17 12.66
C MET A 62 -3.63 -7.95 11.96
N LEU A 63 -2.86 -7.30 11.10
CA LEU A 63 -3.36 -6.22 10.25
C LEU A 63 -4.46 -6.71 9.32
N TRP A 64 -4.27 -7.87 8.69
CA TRP A 64 -5.28 -8.48 7.83
C TRP A 64 -6.56 -8.82 8.59
N THR A 65 -6.47 -9.40 9.79
CA THR A 65 -7.62 -9.72 10.65
C THR A 65 -8.41 -8.46 11.02
N ALA A 66 -7.74 -7.33 11.27
CA ALA A 66 -8.41 -6.06 11.52
C ALA A 66 -9.23 -5.60 10.30
N PHE A 67 -8.64 -5.60 9.10
CA PHE A 67 -9.35 -5.23 7.87
C PHE A 67 -10.46 -6.22 7.50
N ALA A 68 -10.21 -7.52 7.64
CA ALA A 68 -11.20 -8.56 7.39
C ALA A 68 -12.39 -8.42 8.34
N GLY A 69 -12.15 -8.18 9.63
CA GLY A 69 -13.20 -7.97 10.61
C GLY A 69 -14.06 -6.73 10.31
N VAL A 70 -13.44 -5.59 10.00
CA VAL A 70 -14.19 -4.38 9.57
C VAL A 70 -14.98 -4.65 8.28
N THR A 71 -14.37 -5.32 7.30
CA THR A 71 -15.03 -5.66 6.03
C THR A 71 -16.25 -6.53 6.25
N ILE A 72 -16.15 -7.58 7.08
CA ILE A 72 -17.27 -8.46 7.41
C ILE A 72 -18.33 -7.70 8.21
N MET A 73 -17.93 -6.88 9.20
CA MET A 73 -18.84 -6.04 9.97
C MET A 73 -19.68 -5.12 9.07
N VAL A 74 -19.04 -4.38 8.16
CA VAL A 74 -19.72 -3.48 7.21
C VAL A 74 -20.58 -4.28 6.21
N THR A 75 -20.11 -5.45 5.76
CA THR A 75 -20.88 -6.32 4.85
C THR A 75 -22.15 -6.85 5.52
N LEU A 76 -22.05 -7.34 6.76
CA LEU A 76 -23.21 -7.67 7.57
C LEU A 76 -24.09 -6.44 7.79
N GLY A 77 -23.54 -5.23 7.68
CA GLY A 77 -24.19 -3.91 7.75
C GLY A 77 -25.23 -3.65 6.67
N LEU A 78 -25.16 -4.39 5.55
CA LEU A 78 -26.06 -4.18 4.42
C LEU A 78 -27.52 -4.48 4.83
N PRO A 79 -28.49 -3.60 4.51
CA PRO A 79 -29.89 -3.78 4.92
C PRO A 79 -30.46 -5.15 4.50
N ASN A 80 -30.22 -5.54 3.25
CA ASN A 80 -30.69 -6.82 2.70
C ASN A 80 -30.08 -8.03 3.41
N LEU A 81 -28.79 -7.97 3.74
CA LEU A 81 -28.12 -9.06 4.43
C LEU A 81 -28.54 -9.13 5.90
N THR A 82 -28.71 -7.98 6.55
CA THR A 82 -29.19 -7.90 7.93
C THR A 82 -30.58 -8.54 8.04
N ALA A 83 -31.53 -8.08 7.20
CA ALA A 83 -32.89 -8.60 7.19
C ALA A 83 -32.94 -10.11 6.87
N TRP A 84 -32.11 -10.57 5.92
CA TRP A 84 -32.05 -11.99 5.56
C TRP A 84 -31.53 -12.87 6.71
N VAL A 85 -30.46 -12.44 7.39
CA VAL A 85 -29.89 -13.20 8.53
C VAL A 85 -30.86 -13.19 9.72
N ASP A 86 -31.44 -12.04 10.05
CA ASP A 86 -32.38 -11.93 11.17
C ASP A 86 -33.64 -12.78 10.92
N ALA A 87 -34.18 -12.78 9.69
CA ALA A 87 -35.32 -13.60 9.31
C ALA A 87 -35.03 -15.12 9.33
N THR A 88 -33.83 -15.54 8.89
CA THR A 88 -33.45 -16.96 8.86
C THR A 88 -33.14 -17.53 10.25
N ALA A 89 -32.58 -16.71 11.14
CA ALA A 89 -32.29 -17.11 12.52
C ALA A 89 -33.53 -17.09 13.44
N GLY A 90 -34.59 -16.36 13.07
CA GLY A 90 -35.80 -16.21 13.87
C GLY A 90 -35.60 -15.40 15.16
N VAL A 91 -34.51 -14.63 15.25
CA VAL A 91 -34.16 -13.79 16.41
C VAL A 91 -33.92 -12.38 15.91
N HIS A 92 -34.71 -11.43 16.41
CA HIS A 92 -34.60 -10.02 16.01
C HIS A 92 -33.22 -9.46 16.35
N ASN A 93 -32.62 -8.73 15.41
CA ASN A 93 -31.33 -8.04 15.58
C ASN A 93 -30.15 -8.98 15.93
N ILE A 94 -30.19 -10.28 15.62
CA ILE A 94 -29.08 -11.22 15.93
C ILE A 94 -27.80 -10.84 15.19
N VAL A 95 -27.91 -10.15 14.05
CA VAL A 95 -26.77 -9.61 13.32
C VAL A 95 -25.98 -8.58 14.15
N VAL A 96 -26.63 -7.85 15.07
CA VAL A 96 -25.99 -6.79 15.88
C VAL A 96 -24.88 -7.34 16.80
N PRO A 97 -25.11 -8.35 17.66
CA PRO A 97 -24.03 -8.95 18.45
C PRO A 97 -22.98 -9.65 17.60
N ILE A 98 -23.36 -10.28 16.47
CA ILE A 98 -22.39 -10.90 15.55
C ILE A 98 -21.41 -9.84 15.03
N LYS A 99 -21.93 -8.70 14.54
CA LYS A 99 -21.12 -7.57 14.09
C LYS A 99 -20.17 -7.12 15.19
N HIS A 100 -20.67 -6.82 16.39
CA HIS A 100 -19.83 -6.28 17.46
C HIS A 100 -18.79 -7.28 17.98
N VAL A 101 -19.09 -8.57 18.04
CA VAL A 101 -18.08 -9.61 18.36
C VAL A 101 -16.93 -9.57 17.35
N ILE A 102 -17.25 -9.47 16.06
CA ILE A 102 -16.26 -9.34 14.98
C ILE A 102 -15.50 -8.01 15.08
N SER A 103 -16.18 -6.90 15.38
CA SER A 103 -15.56 -5.59 15.58
C SER A 103 -14.57 -5.57 16.74
N LEU A 104 -14.89 -6.26 17.84
CA LEU A 104 -14.00 -6.40 18.99
C LEU A 104 -12.75 -7.20 18.62
N VAL A 105 -12.89 -8.29 17.85
CA VAL A 105 -11.73 -9.03 17.30
C VAL A 105 -10.89 -8.15 16.39
N ALA A 106 -11.52 -7.33 15.53
CA ALA A 106 -10.82 -6.41 14.65
C ALA A 106 -10.03 -5.35 15.44
N CYS A 107 -10.64 -4.76 16.46
CA CYS A 107 -9.99 -3.82 17.37
C CYS A 107 -8.82 -4.47 18.12
N ALA A 108 -9.01 -5.68 18.66
CA ALA A 108 -7.96 -6.43 19.33
C ALA A 108 -6.78 -6.71 18.39
N ALA A 109 -7.06 -7.14 17.16
CA ALA A 109 -6.05 -7.42 16.15
C ALA A 109 -5.27 -6.15 15.75
N MET A 110 -5.95 -5.01 15.65
CA MET A 110 -5.33 -3.71 15.41
C MET A 110 -4.39 -3.31 16.56
N VAL A 111 -4.86 -3.37 17.81
CA VAL A 111 -4.04 -3.03 18.99
C VAL A 111 -2.83 -3.95 19.09
N ALA A 112 -3.01 -5.23 18.84
CA ALA A 112 -1.92 -6.19 18.88
C ALA A 112 -0.92 -5.95 17.72
N PHE A 113 -1.38 -5.59 16.51
CA PHE A 113 -0.52 -5.21 15.39
C PHE A 113 0.33 -3.97 15.71
N VAL A 114 -0.32 -2.95 16.28
CA VAL A 114 0.30 -1.71 16.78
C VAL A 114 1.35 -2.03 17.84
N ALA A 115 1.02 -2.89 18.81
CA ALA A 115 1.96 -3.31 19.85
C ALA A 115 3.18 -4.06 19.29
N GLU A 116 2.98 -5.00 18.35
CA GLU A 116 4.09 -5.72 17.70
C GLU A 116 4.99 -4.80 16.87
N THR A 117 4.41 -3.77 16.25
CA THR A 117 5.15 -2.87 15.37
C THR A 117 5.93 -1.83 16.16
N ALA A 118 5.35 -1.29 17.24
CA ALA A 118 5.95 -0.19 18.00
C ALA A 118 6.75 -0.60 19.22
N ARG A 119 6.34 -1.67 19.91
CA ARG A 119 6.91 -2.14 21.18
C ARG A 119 7.02 -3.67 21.16
N PRO A 120 7.80 -4.26 20.24
CA PRO A 120 7.92 -5.70 20.10
C PRO A 120 8.36 -6.41 21.39
N GLU A 121 9.08 -5.70 22.27
CA GLU A 121 9.50 -6.17 23.59
C GLU A 121 8.35 -6.31 24.61
N LEU A 122 7.30 -5.49 24.49
CA LEU A 122 6.12 -5.54 25.36
C LEU A 122 5.00 -6.40 24.78
N ALA A 123 4.94 -6.59 23.46
CA ALA A 123 3.86 -7.30 22.79
C ALA A 123 3.59 -8.70 23.38
N PRO A 124 4.59 -9.57 23.64
CA PRO A 124 4.35 -10.89 24.25
C PRO A 124 3.71 -10.81 25.64
N ARG A 125 4.07 -9.79 26.43
CA ARG A 125 3.53 -9.58 27.78
C ARG A 125 2.08 -9.09 27.76
N LEU A 126 1.70 -8.33 26.73
CA LEU A 126 0.35 -7.79 26.56
C LEU A 126 -0.63 -8.77 25.89
N ARG A 127 -0.16 -9.83 25.22
CA ARG A 127 -1.02 -10.80 24.53
C ARG A 127 -2.06 -11.47 25.43
N ARG A 128 -1.64 -11.99 26.60
CA ARG A 128 -2.54 -12.66 27.55
C ARG A 128 -3.61 -11.72 28.12
N PRO A 129 -3.27 -10.54 28.69
CA PRO A 129 -4.29 -9.64 29.21
C PRO A 129 -5.22 -9.13 28.10
N GLN A 130 -4.71 -8.84 26.89
CA GLN A 130 -5.56 -8.45 25.77
C GLN A 130 -6.58 -9.54 25.40
N LEU A 131 -6.16 -10.81 25.38
CA LEU A 131 -7.06 -11.93 25.13
C LEU A 131 -8.12 -12.07 26.23
N VAL A 132 -7.73 -11.96 27.50
CA VAL A 132 -8.67 -12.03 28.63
C VAL A 132 -9.69 -10.89 28.56
N VAL A 133 -9.26 -9.66 28.30
CA VAL A 133 -10.15 -8.50 28.16
C VAL A 133 -11.08 -8.67 26.95
N LEU A 134 -10.58 -9.18 25.83
CA LEU A 134 -11.41 -9.47 24.65
C LEU A 134 -12.50 -10.51 24.98
N LEU A 135 -12.13 -11.64 25.58
CA LEU A 135 -13.07 -12.70 25.93
C LEU A 135 -14.10 -12.24 26.97
N ALA A 136 -13.67 -11.46 27.98
CA ALA A 136 -14.57 -10.88 28.97
C ALA A 136 -15.55 -9.89 28.34
N ALA A 137 -15.09 -9.03 27.43
CA ALA A 137 -15.94 -8.09 26.70
C ALA A 137 -16.95 -8.82 25.80
N GLN A 138 -16.52 -9.86 25.07
CA GLN A 138 -17.42 -10.69 24.25
C GLN A 138 -18.48 -11.41 25.09
N LEU A 139 -18.08 -12.01 26.21
CA LEU A 139 -19.02 -12.63 27.14
C LEU A 139 -20.01 -11.60 27.68
N GLY A 140 -19.54 -10.41 28.07
CA GLY A 140 -20.38 -9.30 28.49
C GLY A 140 -21.39 -8.90 27.42
N LEU A 141 -20.98 -8.77 26.16
CA LEU A 141 -21.89 -8.48 25.05
C LEU A 141 -22.97 -9.54 24.88
N VAL A 142 -22.60 -10.82 24.91
CA VAL A 142 -23.55 -11.94 24.74
C VAL A 142 -24.55 -11.97 25.89
N VAL A 143 -24.06 -11.85 27.14
CA VAL A 143 -24.92 -11.83 28.34
C VAL A 143 -25.83 -10.62 28.33
N SER A 144 -25.31 -9.42 28.08
CA SER A 144 -26.13 -8.20 28.01
C SER A 144 -27.17 -8.29 26.90
N PHE A 145 -26.83 -8.81 25.73
CA PHE A 145 -27.78 -9.01 24.62
C PHE A 145 -28.90 -9.98 24.99
N ALA A 146 -28.59 -11.10 25.65
CA ALA A 146 -29.58 -12.08 26.07
C ALA A 146 -30.55 -11.54 27.13
N LEU A 147 -30.14 -10.54 27.91
CA LEU A 147 -30.97 -9.90 28.93
C LEU A 147 -31.87 -8.78 28.39
N ILE A 148 -31.65 -8.32 27.16
CA ILE A 148 -32.50 -7.29 26.54
C ILE A 148 -33.81 -7.93 26.08
N ARG A 149 -34.94 -7.42 26.58
CA ARG A 149 -36.26 -7.82 26.11
C ARG A 149 -36.52 -7.18 24.74
N GLN A 150 -36.43 -7.99 23.69
CA GLN A 150 -36.62 -7.54 22.31
C GLN A 150 -38.10 -7.53 21.95
N SER A 151 -38.66 -6.35 21.68
CA SER A 151 -40.06 -6.22 21.23
C SER A 151 -40.20 -6.04 19.71
N SER A 152 -39.15 -5.62 19.00
CA SER A 152 -39.14 -5.44 17.53
C SER A 152 -37.71 -5.30 16.96
N GLU A 153 -37.57 -5.39 15.63
CA GLU A 153 -36.36 -4.96 14.92
C GLU A 153 -36.16 -3.44 15.05
N VAL A 154 -34.92 -2.98 15.28
CA VAL A 154 -34.63 -1.54 15.43
C VAL A 154 -33.37 -1.14 14.66
N THR A 155 -33.43 0.03 14.01
CA THR A 155 -32.38 0.57 13.15
C THR A 155 -31.18 1.15 13.92
N ASP A 156 -31.38 1.77 15.09
CA ASP A 156 -30.30 2.19 15.99
C ASP A 156 -30.45 1.53 17.36
N PHE A 157 -29.68 0.46 17.58
CA PHE A 157 -29.68 -0.31 18.83
C PHE A 157 -29.34 0.55 20.07
N TYR A 158 -28.61 1.65 19.90
CA TYR A 158 -28.23 2.55 20.99
C TYR A 158 -29.39 3.43 21.48
N GLN A 159 -30.38 3.69 20.62
CA GLN A 159 -31.58 4.48 20.97
C GLN A 159 -32.83 3.62 21.17
N ALA A 160 -32.78 2.36 20.74
CA ALA A 160 -33.90 1.43 20.75
C ALA A 160 -34.47 1.11 22.15
N TYR A 161 -33.62 1.17 23.17
CA TYR A 161 -33.95 0.71 24.52
C TYR A 161 -33.55 1.74 25.60
N PRO A 162 -34.16 2.94 25.59
CA PRO A 162 -33.86 3.96 26.59
C PRO A 162 -34.19 3.44 28.00
N GLY A 163 -33.32 3.73 28.97
CA GLY A 163 -33.45 3.27 30.37
C GLY A 163 -33.12 1.79 30.63
N SER A 164 -32.82 0.98 29.60
CA SER A 164 -32.42 -0.43 29.78
C SER A 164 -30.96 -0.55 30.22
N VAL A 165 -30.73 -0.93 31.48
CA VAL A 165 -29.38 -1.16 32.01
C VAL A 165 -28.59 -2.20 31.20
N PRO A 166 -29.16 -3.36 30.79
CA PRO A 166 -28.46 -4.30 29.91
C PRO A 166 -28.05 -3.70 28.56
N ALA A 167 -28.90 -2.87 27.94
CA ALA A 167 -28.58 -2.20 26.68
C ALA A 167 -27.48 -1.15 26.85
N ALA A 168 -27.50 -0.40 27.96
CA ALA A 168 -26.45 0.55 28.29
C ALA A 168 -25.09 -0.13 28.52
N ILE A 169 -25.07 -1.24 29.27
CA ILE A 169 -23.84 -2.04 29.47
C ILE A 169 -23.31 -2.55 28.13
N TYR A 170 -24.19 -3.12 27.30
CA TYR A 170 -23.82 -3.59 25.96
C TYR A 170 -23.16 -2.49 25.14
N ALA A 171 -23.83 -1.34 25.04
CA ALA A 171 -23.36 -0.19 24.29
C ALA A 171 -22.03 0.37 24.81
N LEU A 172 -21.87 0.46 26.14
CA LEU A 172 -20.63 0.91 26.78
C LEU A 172 -19.47 -0.05 26.53
N ILE A 173 -19.70 -1.37 26.53
CA ILE A 173 -18.65 -2.35 26.19
C ILE A 173 -18.14 -2.09 24.78
N VAL A 174 -19.04 -1.98 23.79
CA VAL A 174 -18.64 -1.73 22.39
C VAL A 174 -17.92 -0.39 22.27
N ALA A 175 -18.52 0.68 22.79
CA ALA A 175 -17.99 2.03 22.65
C ALA A 175 -16.63 2.17 23.34
N CYS A 176 -16.47 1.70 24.58
CA CYS A 176 -15.20 1.79 25.31
C CYS A 176 -14.11 0.90 24.69
N TYR A 177 -14.45 -0.28 24.18
CA TYR A 177 -13.48 -1.15 23.50
C TYR A 177 -12.98 -0.50 22.20
N LEU A 178 -13.90 0.00 21.38
CA LEU A 178 -13.56 0.75 20.16
C LEU A 178 -12.73 1.99 20.50
N GLY A 179 -13.15 2.78 21.49
CA GLY A 179 -12.48 4.00 21.91
C GLY A 179 -11.06 3.75 22.38
N SER A 180 -10.87 2.79 23.29
CA SER A 180 -9.52 2.45 23.75
C SER A 180 -8.60 1.99 22.61
N ALA A 181 -9.10 1.16 21.69
CA ALA A 181 -8.34 0.72 20.52
C ALA A 181 -7.98 1.89 19.58
N MET A 182 -8.96 2.74 19.25
CA MET A 182 -8.77 3.89 18.37
C MET A 182 -7.89 4.98 18.98
N GLY A 183 -8.00 5.21 20.30
CA GLY A 183 -7.16 6.15 21.03
C GLY A 183 -5.69 5.72 21.05
N VAL A 184 -5.42 4.44 21.34
CA VAL A 184 -4.05 3.88 21.26
C VAL A 184 -3.49 3.97 19.85
N ALA A 185 -4.29 3.62 18.84
CA ALA A 185 -3.88 3.69 17.44
C ALA A 185 -3.59 5.13 17.01
N SER A 186 -4.44 6.09 17.38
CA SER A 186 -4.26 7.52 17.08
C SER A 186 -2.99 8.09 17.68
N TRP A 187 -2.75 7.82 18.96
CA TRP A 187 -1.52 8.24 19.64
C TRP A 187 -0.29 7.64 18.95
N LEU A 188 -0.33 6.37 18.59
CA LEU A 188 0.81 5.73 17.93
C LEU A 188 1.04 6.26 16.51
N PHE A 189 0.02 6.31 15.67
CA PHE A 189 0.17 6.79 14.30
C PHE A 189 0.61 8.25 14.26
N GLY A 190 0.07 9.11 15.14
CA GLY A 190 0.52 10.50 15.27
C GLY A 190 1.98 10.62 15.70
N THR A 191 2.41 9.87 16.72
CA THR A 191 3.80 9.91 17.21
C THR A 191 4.80 9.40 16.16
N TYR A 192 4.45 8.35 15.40
CA TYR A 192 5.30 7.85 14.33
C TYR A 192 5.27 8.75 13.09
N ALA A 193 4.14 9.39 12.77
CA ALA A 193 4.04 10.37 11.69
C ALA A 193 4.97 11.57 11.91
N LEU A 194 5.11 12.01 13.17
CA LEU A 194 6.01 13.09 13.57
C LEU A 194 7.50 12.70 13.40
N ARG A 195 7.84 11.44 13.61
CA ARG A 195 9.22 10.92 13.51
C ARG A 195 9.60 10.41 12.12
N ALA A 196 8.61 10.13 11.27
CA ALA A 196 8.84 9.64 9.92
C ALA A 196 9.40 10.76 9.02
N GLY A 197 10.38 10.41 8.19
CA GLY A 197 10.87 11.28 7.13
C GLY A 197 9.78 11.66 6.11
N ALA A 198 10.03 12.70 5.31
CA ALA A 198 9.09 13.14 4.28
C ALA A 198 8.80 12.01 3.27
N GLY A 199 7.54 11.89 2.82
CA GLY A 199 7.13 10.92 1.79
C GLY A 199 5.80 10.23 2.07
N TRP A 200 5.46 9.26 1.23
CA TRP A 200 4.20 8.51 1.24
C TRP A 200 3.89 7.83 2.58
N LEU A 201 4.93 7.38 3.29
CA LEU A 201 4.77 6.76 4.61
C LEU A 201 4.28 7.76 5.66
N ARG A 202 4.89 8.95 5.74
CA ARG A 202 4.47 9.99 6.69
C ARG A 202 3.06 10.47 6.39
N SER A 203 2.71 10.68 5.12
CA SER A 203 1.34 11.05 4.73
C SER A 203 0.33 9.97 5.11
N GLY A 204 0.66 8.69 4.88
CA GLY A 204 -0.18 7.56 5.29
C GLY A 204 -0.40 7.49 6.81
N LEU A 205 0.66 7.69 7.59
CA LEU A 205 0.58 7.70 9.06
C LEU A 205 -0.25 8.88 9.59
N TRP A 206 -0.13 10.07 9.00
CA TRP A 206 -0.98 11.21 9.38
C TRP A 206 -2.45 10.94 9.10
N VAL A 207 -2.77 10.43 7.89
CA VAL A 207 -4.15 10.11 7.53
C VAL A 207 -4.72 9.00 8.42
N LEU A 208 -3.92 7.98 8.77
CA LEU A 208 -4.29 6.96 9.76
C LEU A 208 -4.54 7.56 11.14
N GLY A 209 -3.67 8.46 11.59
CA GLY A 209 -3.82 9.16 12.87
C GLY A 209 -5.11 9.97 12.93
N VAL A 210 -5.42 10.74 11.89
CA VAL A 210 -6.68 11.49 11.80
C VAL A 210 -7.90 10.57 11.76
N GLY A 211 -7.85 9.50 10.96
CA GLY A 211 -8.94 8.52 10.87
C GLY A 211 -9.23 7.81 12.18
N THR A 212 -8.19 7.37 12.89
CA THR A 212 -8.33 6.76 14.21
C THR A 212 -8.71 7.77 15.29
N ALA A 213 -8.27 9.03 15.21
CA ALA A 213 -8.76 10.10 16.09
C ALA A 213 -10.26 10.38 15.88
N ALA A 214 -10.74 10.38 14.63
CA ALA A 214 -12.16 10.50 14.32
C ALA A 214 -12.96 9.30 14.88
N GLY A 215 -12.42 8.08 14.77
CA GLY A 215 -13.01 6.87 15.38
C GLY A 215 -13.05 6.93 16.91
N PHE A 216 -12.02 7.50 17.55
CA PHE A 216 -12.03 7.76 18.99
C PHE A 216 -13.11 8.77 19.37
N GLY A 217 -13.20 9.89 18.65
CA GLY A 217 -14.25 10.89 18.85
C GLY A 217 -15.65 10.30 18.70
N TYR A 218 -15.88 9.48 17.68
CA TYR A 218 -17.13 8.73 17.50
C TYR A 218 -17.47 7.86 18.71
N SER A 219 -16.51 7.10 19.23
CA SER A 219 -16.69 6.29 20.43
C SER A 219 -17.08 7.15 21.65
N VAL A 220 -16.41 8.28 21.87
CA VAL A 220 -16.76 9.22 22.96
C VAL A 220 -18.18 9.72 22.78
N LEU A 221 -18.58 10.11 21.57
CA LEU A 221 -19.95 10.54 21.29
C LEU A 221 -20.98 9.45 21.56
N ARG A 222 -20.68 8.18 21.26
CA ARG A 222 -21.54 7.04 21.60
C ARG A 222 -21.64 6.80 23.10
N VAL A 223 -20.53 6.93 23.84
CA VAL A 223 -20.57 6.90 25.33
C VAL A 223 -21.46 8.03 25.85
N CYS A 224 -21.28 9.26 25.37
CA CYS A 224 -22.12 10.40 25.75
C CYS A 224 -23.60 10.15 25.43
N GLN A 225 -23.91 9.59 24.25
CA GLN A 225 -25.28 9.24 23.87
C GLN A 225 -25.91 8.26 24.85
N VAL A 226 -25.18 7.22 25.27
CA VAL A 226 -25.67 6.23 26.26
C VAL A 226 -25.88 6.89 27.63
N LEU A 227 -24.93 7.72 28.07
CA LEU A 227 -25.05 8.42 29.35
C LEU A 227 -26.24 9.38 29.37
N LEU A 228 -26.43 10.17 28.31
CA LEU A 228 -27.58 11.06 28.18
C LEU A 228 -28.91 10.27 28.20
N ALA A 229 -28.98 9.14 27.49
CA ALA A 229 -30.15 8.28 27.48
C ALA A 229 -30.45 7.65 28.85
N LEU A 230 -29.45 7.43 29.71
CA LEU A 230 -29.66 6.98 31.10
C LEU A 230 -30.24 8.07 32.01
N PHE A 231 -30.08 9.34 31.64
CA PHE A 231 -30.64 10.50 32.35
C PHE A 231 -31.88 11.08 31.63
N ASP A 232 -32.51 10.30 30.75
CA ASP A 232 -33.66 10.71 29.92
C ASP A 232 -33.42 12.01 29.13
N GLN A 233 -32.17 12.27 28.74
CA GLN A 233 -31.78 13.40 27.90
C GLN A 233 -31.57 12.97 26.44
N PRO A 234 -32.06 13.73 25.47
CA PRO A 234 -31.82 13.43 24.06
C PRO A 234 -30.37 13.74 23.66
N MET A 235 -29.85 13.01 22.67
CA MET A 235 -28.57 13.33 22.06
C MET A 235 -28.68 14.61 21.24
N PHE A 236 -27.73 15.54 21.44
CA PHE A 236 -27.69 16.83 20.74
C PHE A 236 -27.23 16.73 19.28
N LEU A 237 -26.67 15.58 18.87
CA LEU A 237 -26.28 15.29 17.49
C LEU A 237 -27.29 14.35 16.83
N SER A 238 -27.56 14.57 15.55
CA SER A 238 -28.40 13.69 14.75
C SER A 238 -27.73 12.33 14.48
N ALA A 239 -28.54 11.28 14.33
CA ALA A 239 -28.05 9.95 13.96
C ALA A 239 -27.27 9.96 12.64
N SER A 240 -27.70 10.76 11.67
CA SER A 240 -27.01 10.93 10.38
C SER A 240 -25.60 11.51 10.52
N LEU A 241 -25.39 12.44 11.47
CA LEU A 241 -24.07 13.01 11.71
C LEU A 241 -23.14 11.99 12.37
N LEU A 242 -23.63 11.25 13.39
CA LEU A 242 -22.86 10.16 14.01
C LEU A 242 -22.45 9.10 12.98
N TYR A 243 -23.39 8.73 12.11
CA TYR A 243 -23.16 7.80 11.02
C TYR A 243 -22.15 8.35 10.00
N GLY A 244 -22.22 9.65 9.67
CA GLY A 244 -21.25 10.31 8.80
C GLY A 244 -19.83 10.31 9.39
N ILE A 245 -19.69 10.55 10.70
CA ILE A 245 -18.39 10.50 11.40
C ILE A 245 -17.81 9.08 11.36
N GLU A 246 -18.64 8.06 11.59
CA GLU A 246 -18.23 6.65 11.52
C GLU A 246 -17.68 6.29 10.13
N TRP A 247 -18.42 6.58 9.06
CA TRP A 247 -17.98 6.30 7.69
C TRP A 247 -16.76 7.12 7.28
N LEU A 248 -16.67 8.37 7.71
CA LEU A 248 -15.48 9.21 7.49
C LEU A 248 -14.26 8.61 8.17
N ALA A 249 -14.38 8.13 9.41
CA ALA A 249 -13.29 7.47 10.13
C ALA A 249 -12.83 6.21 9.38
N ILE A 250 -13.76 5.36 8.94
CA ILE A 250 -13.44 4.15 8.15
C ILE A 250 -12.73 4.53 6.85
N ALA A 251 -13.24 5.52 6.12
CA ALA A 251 -12.67 5.97 4.85
C ALA A 251 -11.24 6.53 5.03
N LEU A 252 -11.00 7.32 6.07
CA LEU A 252 -9.68 7.85 6.40
C LEU A 252 -8.70 6.74 6.80
N VAL A 253 -9.12 5.79 7.65
CA VAL A 253 -8.27 4.65 8.01
C VAL A 253 -7.90 3.82 6.77
N LEU A 254 -8.87 3.58 5.88
CA LEU A 254 -8.66 2.84 4.64
C LEU A 254 -7.69 3.58 3.70
N LEU A 255 -7.90 4.88 3.50
CA LEU A 255 -7.04 5.72 2.67
C LEU A 255 -5.61 5.79 3.22
N GLY A 256 -5.47 6.08 4.52
CA GLY A 256 -4.18 6.17 5.19
C GLY A 256 -3.39 4.86 5.17
N SER A 257 -4.08 3.72 5.27
CA SER A 257 -3.44 2.40 5.17
C SER A 257 -2.99 2.02 3.76
N SER A 258 -3.57 2.67 2.74
CA SER A 258 -3.32 2.38 1.33
C SER A 258 -2.20 3.25 0.76
N LEU A 259 -2.03 4.48 1.27
CA LEU A 259 -1.02 5.44 0.79
C LEU A 259 0.43 4.92 0.77
N PRO A 260 0.96 4.28 1.83
CA PRO A 260 2.33 3.75 1.80
C PRO A 260 2.50 2.65 0.74
N ALA A 261 1.45 1.85 0.52
CA ALA A 261 1.47 0.76 -0.44
C ALA A 261 1.44 1.27 -1.89
N VAL A 262 0.74 2.39 -2.14
CA VAL A 262 0.79 3.11 -3.42
C VAL A 262 2.22 3.61 -3.69
N GLY A 263 2.88 4.21 -2.70
CA GLY A 263 4.27 4.65 -2.83
C GLY A 263 5.20 3.51 -3.25
N VAL A 264 5.15 2.38 -2.55
CA VAL A 264 5.94 1.18 -2.88
C VAL A 264 5.60 0.64 -4.28
N ALA A 265 4.33 0.66 -4.68
CA ALA A 265 3.92 0.22 -6.02
C ALA A 265 4.44 1.14 -7.13
N LEU A 266 4.42 2.46 -6.91
CA LEU A 266 4.96 3.44 -7.85
C LEU A 266 6.48 3.29 -7.97
N ASP A 267 7.19 3.11 -6.86
CA ASP A 267 8.64 2.88 -6.87
C ASP A 267 9.01 1.57 -7.58
N ALA A 268 8.23 0.51 -7.36
CA ALA A 268 8.39 -0.76 -8.06
C ALA A 268 8.12 -0.62 -9.58
N LEU A 269 7.10 0.16 -9.96
CA LEU A 269 6.79 0.45 -11.36
C LEU A 269 7.89 1.26 -12.04
N ARG A 270 8.41 2.29 -11.36
CA ARG A 270 9.56 3.09 -11.82
C ARG A 270 10.78 2.19 -12.03
N ALA A 271 11.16 1.41 -11.03
CA ALA A 271 12.28 0.48 -11.14
C ALA A 271 12.10 -0.53 -12.29
N TRP A 272 10.88 -1.05 -12.49
CA TRP A 272 10.58 -1.93 -13.61
C TRP A 272 10.71 -1.25 -14.97
N ARG A 273 10.23 0.00 -15.10
CA ARG A 273 10.40 0.79 -16.33
C ARG A 273 11.88 1.04 -16.62
N THR A 274 12.65 1.41 -15.60
CA THR A 274 14.11 1.60 -15.71
C THR A 274 14.81 0.31 -16.14
N VAL A 275 14.48 -0.85 -15.53
CA VAL A 275 15.04 -2.14 -15.94
C VAL A 275 14.73 -2.47 -17.40
N ARG A 276 13.51 -2.15 -17.87
CA ARG A 276 13.13 -2.34 -19.27
C ARG A 276 13.88 -1.38 -20.21
N GLY A 277 14.05 -0.12 -19.80
CA GLY A 277 14.81 0.88 -20.55
C GLY A 277 16.30 0.55 -20.67
N LEU A 278 16.90 -0.02 -19.63
CA LEU A 278 18.32 -0.43 -19.63
C LEU A 278 18.58 -1.77 -20.34
N ARG A 279 17.53 -2.53 -20.70
CA ARG A 279 17.67 -3.85 -21.31
C ARG A 279 18.49 -3.85 -22.60
N PRO A 280 18.34 -2.89 -23.55
CA PRO A 280 19.12 -2.88 -24.78
C PRO A 280 20.62 -2.67 -24.53
N LEU A 281 20.99 -1.68 -23.71
CA LEU A 281 22.39 -1.44 -23.33
C LEU A 281 23.01 -2.68 -22.68
N TRP A 282 22.32 -3.22 -21.67
CA TRP A 282 22.78 -4.42 -20.98
C TRP A 282 23.00 -5.60 -21.93
N ALA A 283 22.08 -5.84 -22.87
CA ALA A 283 22.21 -6.93 -23.83
C ALA A 283 23.43 -6.76 -24.74
N SER A 284 23.71 -5.53 -25.21
CA SER A 284 24.90 -5.23 -26.01
C SER A 284 26.19 -5.48 -25.24
N LEU A 285 26.31 -4.96 -24.02
CA LEU A 285 27.54 -5.09 -23.23
C LEU A 285 27.79 -6.53 -22.77
N THR A 286 26.74 -7.23 -22.32
CA THR A 286 26.86 -8.62 -21.83
C THR A 286 27.01 -9.65 -22.97
N ALA A 287 26.68 -9.29 -24.21
CA ALA A 287 27.03 -10.11 -25.37
C ALA A 287 28.55 -10.12 -25.62
N ALA A 288 29.23 -8.98 -25.40
CA ALA A 288 30.69 -8.87 -25.51
C ALA A 288 31.43 -9.40 -24.27
N VAL A 289 30.81 -9.30 -23.10
CA VAL A 289 31.40 -9.70 -21.81
C VAL A 289 30.40 -10.60 -21.04
N PRO A 290 30.21 -11.87 -21.44
CA PRO A 290 29.28 -12.78 -20.78
C PRO A 290 29.70 -13.13 -19.34
N GLU A 291 30.98 -13.04 -19.01
CA GLU A 291 31.56 -13.38 -17.71
C GLU A 291 31.04 -12.52 -16.54
N VAL A 292 30.49 -11.32 -16.81
CA VAL A 292 29.94 -10.44 -15.75
C VAL A 292 28.50 -10.76 -15.37
N VAL A 293 27.81 -11.65 -16.11
CA VAL A 293 26.41 -11.98 -15.85
C VAL A 293 26.30 -12.85 -14.61
N LEU A 294 25.65 -12.33 -13.56
CA LEU A 294 25.55 -13.00 -12.27
C LEU A 294 24.58 -14.19 -12.33
N THR A 295 25.05 -15.42 -12.26
CA THR A 295 24.17 -16.62 -12.36
C THR A 295 23.35 -16.91 -11.10
N ALA A 296 23.63 -16.22 -9.99
CA ALA A 296 22.96 -16.45 -8.71
C ALA A 296 21.45 -16.16 -8.77
N PRO A 297 20.59 -17.04 -8.20
CA PRO A 297 19.16 -16.80 -8.10
C PRO A 297 18.89 -15.68 -7.09
N LEU A 298 18.69 -14.46 -7.58
CA LEU A 298 18.26 -13.32 -6.77
C LEU A 298 16.73 -13.13 -6.83
N GLY A 299 16.19 -12.43 -5.84
CA GLY A 299 14.75 -12.16 -5.74
C GLY A 299 14.20 -11.42 -6.97
N ARG A 300 12.94 -11.70 -7.35
CA ARG A 300 12.27 -11.12 -8.53
C ARG A 300 11.73 -9.70 -8.31
N SER A 301 12.12 -9.00 -7.24
CA SER A 301 11.61 -7.65 -7.02
C SER A 301 12.22 -6.70 -8.06
N PRO A 302 11.45 -5.76 -8.64
CA PRO A 302 11.96 -4.82 -9.63
C PRO A 302 13.18 -4.03 -9.15
N ARG A 303 13.25 -3.72 -7.86
CA ARG A 303 14.38 -3.00 -7.24
C ARG A 303 15.65 -3.84 -7.20
N VAL A 304 15.55 -5.13 -6.90
CA VAL A 304 16.69 -6.07 -6.93
C VAL A 304 17.16 -6.28 -8.37
N LEU A 305 16.23 -6.41 -9.32
CA LEU A 305 16.56 -6.52 -10.74
C LEU A 305 17.25 -5.26 -11.27
N LEU A 306 16.82 -4.08 -10.83
CA LEU A 306 17.47 -2.81 -11.19
C LEU A 306 18.89 -2.76 -10.65
N HIS A 307 19.08 -3.08 -9.36
CA HIS A 307 20.41 -3.07 -8.73
C HIS A 307 21.38 -4.01 -9.43
N ARG A 308 20.93 -5.23 -9.70
CA ARG A 308 21.70 -6.21 -10.46
C ARG A 308 22.07 -5.70 -11.86
N ARG A 309 21.10 -5.13 -12.58
CA ARG A 309 21.32 -4.65 -13.97
C ARG A 309 22.37 -3.54 -14.01
N VAL A 310 22.32 -2.61 -13.06
CA VAL A 310 23.29 -1.51 -12.94
C VAL A 310 24.69 -2.06 -12.65
N ILE A 311 24.83 -3.04 -11.73
CA ILE A 311 26.10 -3.69 -11.44
C ILE A 311 26.67 -4.40 -12.67
N GLU A 312 25.86 -5.23 -13.36
CA GLU A 312 26.33 -5.96 -14.54
C GLU A 312 26.74 -5.02 -15.69
N ILE A 313 26.06 -3.89 -15.89
CA ILE A 313 26.47 -2.86 -16.87
C ILE A 313 27.82 -2.25 -16.46
N ARG A 314 27.97 -1.88 -15.19
CA ARG A 314 29.20 -1.29 -14.67
C ARG A 314 30.39 -2.25 -14.80
N ASP A 315 30.20 -3.50 -14.41
CA ASP A 315 31.25 -4.50 -14.44
C ASP A 315 31.65 -4.82 -15.89
N ALA A 316 30.69 -4.87 -16.84
CA ALA A 316 30.99 -4.97 -18.27
C ALA A 316 31.78 -3.76 -18.77
N ALA A 317 31.39 -2.54 -18.38
CA ALA A 317 32.09 -1.32 -18.76
C ALA A 317 33.54 -1.29 -18.25
N LEU A 318 33.79 -1.80 -17.04
CA LEU A 318 35.14 -1.93 -16.48
C LEU A 318 36.01 -2.91 -17.26
N VAL A 319 35.46 -4.05 -17.70
CA VAL A 319 36.19 -5.01 -18.55
C VAL A 319 36.49 -4.39 -19.91
N LEU A 320 35.51 -3.73 -20.53
CA LEU A 320 35.68 -3.05 -21.81
C LEU A 320 36.63 -1.85 -21.73
N ALA A 321 36.78 -1.21 -20.58
CA ALA A 321 37.75 -0.14 -20.39
C ALA A 321 39.19 -0.59 -20.64
N GLY A 322 39.51 -1.88 -20.46
CA GLY A 322 40.81 -2.46 -20.79
C GLY A 322 41.12 -2.55 -22.30
N TYR A 323 40.10 -2.35 -23.14
CA TYR A 323 40.23 -2.29 -24.60
C TYR A 323 40.40 -0.86 -25.13
N ALA A 324 40.03 0.14 -24.34
CA ALA A 324 40.20 1.53 -24.73
C ALA A 324 41.61 2.01 -24.39
N ASP A 325 42.45 2.17 -25.41
CA ASP A 325 43.71 2.90 -25.26
C ASP A 325 43.45 4.42 -25.11
N ASP A 326 44.49 5.15 -24.72
CA ASP A 326 44.37 6.60 -24.47
C ASP A 326 44.02 7.38 -25.76
N GLU A 327 44.43 6.86 -26.93
CA GLU A 327 44.10 7.46 -28.22
C GLU A 327 42.62 7.29 -28.58
N LEU A 328 42.03 6.11 -28.38
CA LEU A 328 40.60 5.87 -28.57
C LEU A 328 39.79 6.74 -27.61
N ARG A 329 40.20 6.84 -26.33
CA ARG A 329 39.53 7.72 -25.37
C ARG A 329 39.59 9.18 -25.79
N ALA A 330 40.73 9.66 -26.27
CA ALA A 330 40.89 11.03 -26.76
C ALA A 330 40.05 11.30 -28.02
N ARG A 331 39.96 10.33 -28.95
CA ARG A 331 39.08 10.42 -30.13
C ARG A 331 37.61 10.45 -29.75
N ALA A 332 37.19 9.62 -28.80
CA ALA A 332 35.82 9.61 -28.27
C ALA A 332 35.45 10.95 -27.60
N ALA A 333 36.34 11.51 -26.76
CA ALA A 333 36.13 12.80 -26.12
C ALA A 333 35.96 13.93 -27.14
N ARG A 334 36.86 14.00 -28.14
CA ARG A 334 36.75 14.98 -29.23
C ARG A 334 35.45 14.81 -30.02
N ALA A 335 35.06 13.58 -30.35
CA ALA A 335 33.81 13.33 -31.08
C ALA A 335 32.57 13.76 -30.27
N ALA A 336 32.56 13.50 -28.96
CA ALA A 336 31.49 13.93 -28.07
C ALA A 336 31.39 15.46 -27.96
N GLU A 337 32.52 16.15 -27.85
CA GLU A 337 32.57 17.62 -27.81
C GLU A 337 32.04 18.24 -29.11
N HIS A 338 32.45 17.71 -30.28
CA HIS A 338 31.95 18.19 -31.57
C HIS A 338 30.44 17.95 -31.73
N ALA A 339 29.94 16.78 -31.33
CA ALA A 339 28.51 16.49 -31.37
C ALA A 339 27.72 17.42 -30.44
N SER A 340 28.24 17.67 -29.24
CA SER A 340 27.63 18.57 -28.24
C SER A 340 27.64 20.03 -28.72
N ALA A 341 28.68 20.46 -29.41
CA ALA A 341 28.77 21.80 -30.00
C ALA A 341 27.83 21.96 -31.20
N GLY A 342 27.69 20.93 -32.05
CA GLY A 342 26.79 20.94 -33.21
C GLY A 342 25.31 21.12 -32.83
N ASP A 343 24.86 20.51 -31.74
CA ASP A 343 23.48 20.65 -31.22
C ASP A 343 23.18 22.07 -30.69
N SER A 344 24.21 22.83 -30.30
CA SER A 344 24.08 24.20 -29.78
C SER A 344 23.98 25.29 -30.85
N VAL A 345 24.17 24.95 -32.14
CA VAL A 345 24.30 25.91 -33.25
C VAL A 345 23.05 25.97 -34.15
N GLN A 346 21.88 25.48 -33.72
CA GLN A 346 20.63 25.63 -34.47
C GLN A 346 19.73 26.77 -33.93
N PRO A 347 19.88 28.03 -34.39
CA PRO A 347 18.94 29.09 -34.08
C PRO A 347 17.66 28.90 -34.92
N GLY A 348 16.58 28.46 -34.30
CA GLY A 348 15.21 28.72 -34.80
C GLY A 348 14.40 27.58 -35.43
N GLY A 349 14.73 26.31 -35.19
CA GLY A 349 13.85 25.18 -35.56
C GLY A 349 13.13 24.57 -34.33
N PRO A 350 11.92 23.99 -34.47
CA PRO A 350 11.28 23.29 -33.35
C PRO A 350 12.22 22.18 -32.89
N ALA A 351 12.52 22.17 -31.58
CA ALA A 351 13.43 21.23 -30.94
C ALA A 351 13.02 19.78 -31.27
N THR A 352 13.64 19.22 -32.29
CA THR A 352 13.69 17.79 -32.56
C THR A 352 15.03 17.33 -32.03
N GLY A 353 15.14 17.26 -30.71
CA GLY A 353 16.26 16.59 -30.05
C GLY A 353 16.37 15.14 -30.55
N PRO A 354 17.54 14.50 -30.40
CA PRO A 354 17.76 13.15 -30.90
C PRO A 354 16.68 12.24 -30.34
N ALA A 355 15.88 11.67 -31.25
CA ALA A 355 14.80 10.71 -31.06
C ALA A 355 14.47 10.42 -29.60
N GLY A 356 13.36 10.99 -29.11
CA GLY A 356 12.76 10.69 -27.81
C GLY A 356 12.42 9.21 -27.69
N GLY A 357 13.44 8.41 -27.40
CA GLY A 357 13.31 7.00 -27.09
C GLY A 357 12.83 6.86 -25.65
N PRO A 358 12.16 5.75 -25.31
CA PRO A 358 11.59 5.53 -23.98
C PRO A 358 12.60 5.57 -22.81
N VAL A 359 13.90 5.66 -23.09
CA VAL A 359 14.98 5.83 -22.09
C VAL A 359 15.26 7.30 -21.79
N ALA A 360 15.16 8.19 -22.79
CA ALA A 360 15.41 9.62 -22.63
C ALA A 360 14.34 10.27 -21.72
N ASP A 361 13.07 9.85 -21.85
CA ASP A 361 11.96 10.28 -20.98
C ASP A 361 12.13 9.86 -19.50
N LEU A 362 13.01 8.89 -19.21
CA LEU A 362 13.26 8.40 -17.87
C LEU A 362 14.45 9.12 -17.19
N ALA A 363 15.24 9.89 -17.94
CA ALA A 363 16.35 10.65 -17.40
C ALA A 363 15.86 12.02 -16.84
N PRO A 364 16.39 12.49 -15.70
CA PRO A 364 16.06 13.82 -15.15
C PRO A 364 16.60 14.96 -16.06
N PRO A 365 16.07 16.20 -16.00
CA PRO A 365 16.57 17.33 -16.79
C PRO A 365 18.05 17.67 -16.48
N GLU A 366 18.84 17.94 -17.53
CA GLU A 366 20.29 17.71 -17.49
C GLU A 366 21.18 18.95 -17.61
N ARG A 367 22.38 18.87 -17.04
CA ARG A 367 23.46 19.84 -17.28
C ARG A 367 24.23 19.43 -18.54
N PRO A 368 24.60 20.36 -19.45
CA PRO A 368 25.29 20.04 -20.70
C PRO A 368 26.54 19.17 -20.52
N ARG A 369 27.33 19.42 -19.46
CA ARG A 369 28.54 18.65 -19.16
C ARG A 369 28.27 17.16 -18.90
N ALA A 370 27.18 16.82 -18.21
CA ALA A 370 26.86 15.43 -17.88
C ALA A 370 26.43 14.63 -19.13
N LEU A 371 25.82 15.31 -20.11
CA LEU A 371 25.48 14.73 -21.41
C LEU A 371 26.74 14.43 -22.22
N THR A 372 27.68 15.37 -22.31
CA THR A 372 28.94 15.18 -23.01
C THR A 372 29.81 14.08 -22.39
N GLU A 373 29.85 14.00 -21.06
CA GLU A 373 30.54 12.91 -20.34
C GLU A 373 29.90 11.55 -20.66
N ALA A 374 28.56 11.44 -20.62
CA ALA A 374 27.85 10.22 -20.98
C ALA A 374 28.03 9.82 -22.45
N LEU A 375 28.08 10.79 -23.37
CA LEU A 375 28.34 10.55 -24.79
C LEU A 375 29.78 10.09 -25.03
N THR A 376 30.75 10.73 -24.38
CA THR A 376 32.15 10.30 -24.42
C THR A 376 32.25 8.84 -23.98
N GLU A 377 31.59 8.49 -22.86
CA GLU A 377 31.57 7.14 -22.33
C GLU A 377 30.93 6.13 -23.31
N ALA A 378 29.78 6.49 -23.87
CA ALA A 378 29.08 5.69 -24.88
C ALA A 378 29.93 5.39 -26.11
N LEU A 379 30.67 6.38 -26.63
CA LEU A 379 31.46 6.25 -27.85
C LEU A 379 32.58 5.22 -27.71
N TRP A 380 33.41 5.35 -26.67
CA TRP A 380 34.50 4.38 -26.47
C TRP A 380 33.96 3.02 -26.03
N LEU A 381 32.88 2.95 -25.25
CA LEU A 381 32.26 1.67 -24.86
C LEU A 381 31.75 0.90 -26.07
N ARG A 382 31.15 1.60 -27.04
CA ARG A 382 30.60 0.96 -28.23
C ARG A 382 31.70 0.46 -29.17
N ALA A 383 32.76 1.25 -29.35
CA ALA A 383 33.93 0.84 -30.12
C ALA A 383 34.64 -0.37 -29.49
N THR A 384 34.90 -0.33 -28.19
CA THR A 384 35.53 -1.46 -27.46
C THR A 384 34.66 -2.72 -27.44
N CYS A 385 33.34 -2.57 -27.36
CA CYS A 385 32.40 -3.68 -27.50
C CYS A 385 32.53 -4.37 -28.87
N ALA A 386 32.63 -3.59 -29.95
CA ALA A 386 32.86 -4.12 -31.30
C ALA A 386 34.23 -4.80 -31.42
N GLN A 387 35.29 -4.20 -30.88
CA GLN A 387 36.65 -4.78 -30.86
C GLN A 387 36.70 -6.12 -30.11
N ARG A 388 36.06 -6.22 -28.93
CA ARG A 388 35.97 -7.45 -28.14
C ARG A 388 35.21 -8.54 -28.90
N LEU A 389 34.09 -8.20 -29.53
CA LEU A 389 33.32 -9.14 -30.35
C LEU A 389 34.08 -9.60 -31.60
N ALA A 390 34.97 -8.76 -32.14
CA ALA A 390 35.89 -9.11 -33.22
C ALA A 390 37.08 -9.97 -32.76
N GLY A 391 37.19 -10.29 -31.47
CA GLY A 391 38.24 -11.16 -30.92
C GLY A 391 39.57 -10.46 -30.61
N GLN A 392 39.59 -9.13 -30.51
CA GLN A 392 40.81 -8.40 -30.16
C GLN A 392 41.24 -8.65 -28.69
N VAL A 393 42.53 -8.40 -28.41
CA VAL A 393 43.14 -8.56 -27.09
C VAL A 393 43.18 -7.18 -26.38
N PRO A 394 43.04 -7.10 -25.05
CA PRO A 394 43.07 -5.82 -24.34
C PRO A 394 44.38 -5.06 -24.58
N ALA A 395 44.30 -3.73 -24.65
CA ALA A 395 45.42 -2.84 -24.98
C ALA A 395 46.49 -2.73 -23.85
N GLY A 396 46.42 -3.56 -22.80
CA GLY A 396 47.44 -3.64 -21.75
C GLY A 396 47.49 -2.48 -20.75
N GLY A 397 46.58 -1.50 -20.86
CA GLY A 397 46.50 -0.37 -19.91
C GLY A 397 45.91 -0.80 -18.55
N PRO A 398 46.36 -0.22 -17.42
CA PRO A 398 45.83 -0.56 -16.12
C PRO A 398 44.34 -0.18 -16.04
N ALA A 399 43.48 -1.18 -15.83
CA ALA A 399 42.05 -1.02 -15.50
C ALA A 399 41.79 -0.20 -14.21
N ALA A 400 42.84 0.36 -13.61
CA ALA A 400 42.90 0.85 -12.23
C ALA A 400 42.47 2.32 -12.08
N GLU A 401 42.54 3.16 -13.10
CA GLU A 401 42.28 4.60 -12.93
C GLU A 401 40.80 4.99 -12.98
N VAL A 402 39.94 4.13 -13.55
CA VAL A 402 38.49 4.29 -13.43
C VAL A 402 38.01 3.90 -12.02
N ALA A 403 38.73 3.07 -11.27
CA ALA A 403 38.27 2.60 -9.96
C ALA A 403 38.25 3.69 -8.85
N GLY A 404 38.97 4.81 -9.04
CA GLY A 404 39.22 5.80 -8.00
C GLY A 404 38.05 6.70 -7.60
N SER A 405 36.92 6.70 -8.32
CA SER A 405 35.82 7.66 -8.06
C SER A 405 34.49 7.03 -7.60
N PHE A 406 34.38 5.71 -7.49
CA PHE A 406 33.06 5.05 -7.48
C PHE A 406 32.62 4.43 -6.14
N ALA A 407 33.46 4.47 -5.10
CA ALA A 407 33.14 3.83 -3.82
C ALA A 407 32.07 4.56 -2.99
N ASP A 408 31.70 5.79 -3.34
CA ASP A 408 30.82 6.66 -2.53
C ASP A 408 29.58 7.21 -3.29
N LEU A 409 29.31 6.73 -4.51
CA LEU A 409 28.16 7.22 -5.28
C LEU A 409 26.86 6.54 -4.84
N ASP A 410 25.90 7.36 -4.42
CA ASP A 410 24.52 6.96 -4.15
C ASP A 410 23.95 6.18 -5.36
N PHE A 411 23.29 5.05 -5.09
CA PHE A 411 22.74 4.15 -6.11
C PHE A 411 21.76 4.87 -7.06
N GLU A 412 21.08 5.91 -6.58
CA GLU A 412 20.21 6.74 -7.40
C GLU A 412 21.02 7.58 -8.41
N THR A 413 22.17 8.12 -7.99
CA THR A 413 23.08 8.86 -8.86
C THR A 413 23.65 7.95 -9.96
N GLU A 414 24.06 6.74 -9.58
CA GLU A 414 24.58 5.76 -10.55
C GLU A 414 23.49 5.30 -11.52
N THR A 415 22.27 5.07 -11.05
CA THR A 415 21.13 4.73 -11.92
C THR A 415 20.88 5.85 -12.95
N CYS A 416 20.95 7.12 -12.54
CA CYS A 416 20.82 8.25 -13.45
C CYS A 416 21.95 8.30 -14.48
N ARG A 417 23.20 8.04 -14.07
CA ARG A 417 24.36 7.97 -14.99
C ARG A 417 24.18 6.87 -16.03
N VAL A 418 23.80 5.67 -15.62
CA VAL A 418 23.61 4.53 -16.52
C VAL A 418 22.44 4.75 -17.49
N LEU A 419 21.38 5.46 -17.09
CA LEU A 419 20.30 5.87 -17.99
C LEU A 419 20.80 6.82 -19.09
N ARG A 420 21.63 7.82 -18.74
CA ARG A 420 22.25 8.72 -19.72
C ARG A 420 23.15 7.98 -20.68
N LEU A 421 24.01 7.10 -20.14
CA LEU A 421 24.87 6.24 -20.93
C LEU A 421 24.04 5.38 -21.90
N ALA A 422 22.92 4.80 -21.46
CA ALA A 422 22.07 4.00 -22.32
C ALA A 422 21.46 4.82 -23.47
N ALA A 423 21.03 6.05 -23.22
CA ALA A 423 20.53 6.94 -24.26
C ALA A 423 21.63 7.30 -25.27
N ALA A 424 22.82 7.66 -24.79
CA ALA A 424 23.95 8.04 -25.65
C ALA A 424 24.54 6.85 -26.43
N TYR A 425 24.60 5.67 -25.82
CA TYR A 425 25.12 4.45 -26.43
C TYR A 425 24.33 4.02 -27.66
N HIS A 426 23.01 4.21 -27.65
CA HIS A 426 22.12 3.90 -28.78
C HIS A 426 21.87 5.11 -29.70
N SER A 427 22.68 6.16 -29.59
CA SER A 427 22.58 7.34 -30.46
C SER A 427 23.27 7.09 -31.82
N PRO A 428 22.79 7.73 -32.91
CA PRO A 428 23.43 7.60 -34.24
C PRO A 428 24.91 8.01 -34.25
N VAL A 429 25.31 8.93 -33.37
CA VAL A 429 26.71 9.36 -33.21
C VAL A 429 27.57 8.21 -32.70
N ALA A 430 27.06 7.43 -31.74
CA ALA A 430 27.75 6.26 -31.22
C ALA A 430 27.86 5.14 -32.25
N ASP A 431 26.82 4.90 -33.05
CA ASP A 431 26.86 3.96 -34.19
C ASP A 431 27.95 4.35 -35.18
N ALA A 432 27.94 5.61 -35.64
CA ALA A 432 28.87 6.11 -36.65
C ALA A 432 30.34 6.04 -36.18
N PHE A 433 30.58 6.41 -34.91
CA PHE A 433 31.91 6.34 -34.32
C PHE A 433 32.44 4.90 -34.27
N ALA A 434 31.64 3.95 -33.81
CA ALA A 434 32.06 2.55 -33.72
C ALA A 434 32.38 1.94 -35.10
N HIS A 435 31.62 2.30 -36.14
CA HIS A 435 31.91 1.88 -37.52
C HIS A 435 33.24 2.42 -38.03
N ALA A 436 33.52 3.72 -37.80
CA ALA A 436 34.79 4.32 -38.19
C ALA A 436 35.99 3.66 -37.49
N GLU A 437 35.85 3.29 -36.22
CA GLU A 437 36.91 2.61 -35.47
C GLU A 437 37.18 1.19 -35.98
N THR A 438 36.13 0.45 -36.38
CA THR A 438 36.32 -0.87 -36.98
C THR A 438 37.04 -0.82 -38.34
N ASP A 439 36.80 0.22 -39.14
CA ASP A 439 37.47 0.39 -40.44
C ASP A 439 38.97 0.70 -40.28
N ILE A 440 39.34 1.50 -39.27
CA ILE A 440 40.74 1.84 -38.96
C ILE A 440 41.57 0.60 -38.59
N HIS A 441 40.97 -0.42 -37.99
CA HIS A 441 41.66 -1.66 -37.61
C HIS A 441 41.60 -2.77 -38.67
N ALA A 442 40.82 -2.58 -39.74
CA ALA A 442 40.76 -3.51 -40.87
C ALA A 442 41.82 -3.20 -41.96
N THR A 443 42.33 -1.98 -42.00
CA THR A 443 43.45 -1.51 -42.84
C THR A 443 44.79 -1.73 -42.16
#